data_AF-A0A8J2FHR9-F1
#
_entry.id   AF-A0A8J2FHR9-F1
#
_cell.length_a   1.000
_cell.length_b   1.000
_cell.length_c   1.000
_cell.angle_alpha   90.00
_cell.angle_beta   90.00
_cell.angle_gamma   90.00
#
_symmetry.space_group_name_H-M   'P 1'
#
loop_
_entity.id
_entity.type
_entity.pdbx_description
1 polymer ?
#
loop_
_entity_poly.entity_id
_entity_poly.type
_entity_poly.pdbx_seq_one_letter_code
_entity_poly.pdbx_strand_id
1 'polypeptide(L)'
;MGESDTKNANETGYHGLKDDSKHADWTALKADYHDEGERGEVLLIDGHPVMEQWEQPYMEALAQVATSKGGRVLEVGFGLGLSASQIQRNKIDEHIIIEANAGVVERGKKWAESQPNKVTFMHGLWQDVVASLPDNSIDGVLYDPYPLNSAEQHTHQFDFIEKVRPKLKSGGVLTYCNLTSIGVLKGRHEKWEDLWTETQVPYIKKCGYENYSFTTFDITAPASCEYYAGHTAALVPRLDIP
;
A
#
# COMPACT_ATOMS: atom_id res chain seq x y z
N MET A 1 -15.42 34.26 10.19
CA MET A 1 -16.08 33.10 9.56
C MET A 1 -15.04 32.52 8.64
N GLY A 2 -14.37 31.45 9.07
CA GLY A 2 -13.30 30.83 8.28
C GLY A 2 -13.91 30.10 7.10
N GLU A 3 -13.37 30.36 5.91
CA GLU A 3 -13.64 29.56 4.73
C GLU A 3 -13.18 28.13 5.03
N SER A 4 -14.11 27.18 5.02
CA SER A 4 -13.76 25.77 5.01
C SER A 4 -13.19 25.47 3.63
N ASP A 5 -11.88 25.30 3.55
CA ASP A 5 -11.18 24.73 2.39
C ASP A 5 -11.60 23.26 2.24
N THR A 6 -12.81 23.02 1.73
CA THR A 6 -13.19 21.70 1.24
C THR A 6 -12.40 21.45 -0.05
N LYS A 7 -11.24 20.79 0.07
CA LYS A 7 -10.49 20.28 -1.09
C LYS A 7 -11.45 19.44 -1.94
N ASN A 8 -11.53 19.72 -3.22
CA ASN A 8 -12.36 18.96 -4.15
C ASN A 8 -11.77 17.54 -4.28
N ALA A 9 -12.62 16.50 -4.17
CA ALA A 9 -12.22 15.10 -4.33
C ALA A 9 -11.51 14.83 -5.68
N ASN A 10 -11.69 15.70 -6.67
CA ASN A 10 -11.04 15.64 -7.99
C ASN A 10 -9.56 16.08 -8.00
N GLU A 11 -9.07 16.66 -6.90
CA GLU A 11 -7.73 17.28 -6.81
C GLU A 11 -6.77 16.54 -5.88
N THR A 12 -7.21 15.49 -5.18
CA THR A 12 -6.40 14.85 -4.12
C THR A 12 -5.36 13.89 -4.70
N GLY A 13 -4.08 14.01 -4.35
CA GLY A 13 -3.01 13.16 -4.90
C GLY A 13 -1.62 13.44 -4.31
N TYR A 14 -0.53 13.04 -4.98
CA TYR A 14 0.85 13.35 -4.55
C TYR A 14 1.19 14.81 -4.77
N HIS A 15 0.79 15.67 -3.84
CA HIS A 15 1.13 17.08 -3.89
C HIS A 15 2.65 17.24 -3.64
N GLY A 16 3.37 17.73 -4.65
CA GLY A 16 4.77 18.14 -4.51
C GLY A 16 5.84 17.10 -4.87
N LEU A 17 5.48 15.88 -5.30
CA LEU A 17 6.47 14.95 -5.85
C LEU A 17 7.07 15.54 -7.14
N LYS A 18 8.39 15.47 -7.28
CA LYS A 18 9.10 15.91 -8.49
C LYS A 18 9.25 14.75 -9.46
N ASP A 19 9.34 15.07 -10.75
CA ASP A 19 9.60 14.04 -11.78
C ASP A 19 11.00 13.41 -11.65
N ASP A 20 11.96 14.11 -11.03
CA ASP A 20 13.37 13.72 -10.93
C ASP A 20 13.80 13.19 -9.55
N SER A 21 12.88 13.03 -8.60
CA SER A 21 13.23 12.49 -7.27
C SER A 21 13.79 11.07 -7.42
N LYS A 22 15.01 10.91 -6.92
CA LYS A 22 15.75 9.65 -7.05
C LYS A 22 15.38 8.72 -5.91
N HIS A 23 15.11 7.48 -6.28
CA HIS A 23 14.94 6.33 -5.39
C HIS A 23 16.03 6.22 -4.30
N ALA A 24 17.25 6.68 -4.58
CA ALA A 24 18.41 6.51 -3.71
C ALA A 24 18.31 7.26 -2.36
N ASP A 25 17.62 8.40 -2.32
CA ASP A 25 17.61 9.23 -1.11
C ASP A 25 16.58 8.75 -0.08
N TRP A 26 15.50 8.08 -0.51
CA TRP A 26 14.38 7.65 0.36
C TRP A 26 14.80 6.81 1.56
N THR A 27 15.84 5.99 1.37
CA THR A 27 16.38 5.11 2.41
C THR A 27 16.95 5.88 3.61
N ALA A 28 17.49 7.08 3.37
CA ALA A 28 18.17 7.91 4.37
C ALA A 28 17.33 9.09 4.88
N LEU A 29 16.19 9.39 4.25
CA LEU A 29 15.31 10.46 4.69
C LEU A 29 14.77 10.18 6.09
N LYS A 30 14.58 11.26 6.87
CA LYS A 30 14.03 11.15 8.23
C LYS A 30 12.56 10.74 8.16
N ALA A 31 12.22 9.64 8.83
CA ALA A 31 10.84 9.31 9.16
C ALA A 31 10.38 10.17 10.35
N ASP A 32 9.37 11.01 10.12
CA ASP A 32 8.74 11.85 11.13
C ASP A 32 7.42 11.22 11.57
N TYR A 33 7.30 10.91 12.86
CA TYR A 33 6.09 10.35 13.46
C TYR A 33 5.56 11.34 14.50
N HIS A 34 4.29 11.73 14.37
CA HIS A 34 3.60 12.59 15.33
C HIS A 34 2.08 12.37 15.23
N ASP A 35 1.32 12.90 16.18
CA ASP A 35 -0.14 12.85 16.18
C ASP A 35 -0.72 14.12 15.54
N GLU A 36 -1.72 13.95 14.68
CA GLU A 36 -2.40 15.01 13.93
C GLU A 36 -3.92 14.97 14.15
N GLY A 37 -4.34 14.97 15.42
CA GLY A 37 -5.74 15.17 15.81
C GLY A 37 -6.65 14.10 15.23
N GLU A 38 -7.61 14.48 14.37
CA GLU A 38 -8.57 13.52 13.77
C GLU A 38 -7.91 12.50 12.84
N ARG A 39 -6.70 12.77 12.33
CA ARG A 39 -5.92 11.82 11.51
C ARG A 39 -5.22 10.74 12.36
N GLY A 40 -5.06 10.98 13.66
CA GLY A 40 -4.30 10.13 14.58
C GLY A 40 -2.79 10.23 14.33
N GLU A 41 -2.05 9.14 14.59
CA GLU A 41 -0.61 9.08 14.26
C GLU A 41 -0.40 9.18 12.74
N VAL A 42 0.55 10.00 12.32
CA VAL A 42 0.95 10.16 10.93
C VAL A 42 2.44 9.84 10.76
N LEU A 43 2.78 9.36 9.58
CA LEU A 43 4.16 9.22 9.12
C LEU A 43 4.39 10.18 7.96
N LEU A 44 5.29 11.15 8.15
CA LEU A 44 5.81 11.98 7.08
C LEU A 44 7.24 11.56 6.70
N ILE A 45 7.55 11.53 5.41
CA ILE A 45 8.91 11.40 4.89
C ILE A 45 9.12 12.51 3.87
N ASP A 46 10.12 13.37 4.11
CA ASP A 46 10.38 14.58 3.30
C ASP A 46 9.15 15.50 3.16
N GLY A 47 8.34 15.58 4.21
CA GLY A 47 7.10 16.37 4.25
C GLY A 47 5.91 15.74 3.53
N HIS A 48 6.07 14.56 2.92
CA HIS A 48 4.98 13.84 2.25
C HIS A 48 4.19 12.98 3.24
N PRO A 49 2.84 13.00 3.21
CA PRO A 49 1.99 12.17 4.07
C PRO A 49 1.99 10.72 3.58
N VAL A 50 2.91 9.92 4.12
CA VAL A 50 3.14 8.53 3.67
C VAL A 50 2.11 7.56 4.23
N MET A 51 1.68 7.75 5.47
CA MET A 51 0.69 6.89 6.13
C MET A 51 -0.03 7.64 7.25
N GLU A 52 -1.34 7.45 7.38
CA GLU A 52 -2.14 8.05 8.47
C GLU A 52 -2.99 7.00 9.21
N GLN A 53 -3.13 7.13 10.54
CA GLN A 53 -3.78 6.14 11.40
C GLN A 53 -5.27 5.93 11.08
N TRP A 54 -5.96 6.92 10.52
CA TRP A 54 -7.38 6.78 10.12
C TRP A 54 -7.58 5.68 9.06
N GLU A 55 -6.54 5.30 8.32
CA GLU A 55 -6.58 4.25 7.30
C GLU A 55 -6.72 2.83 7.88
N GLN A 56 -6.57 2.66 9.21
CA GLN A 56 -6.53 1.36 9.88
C GLN A 56 -7.62 0.37 9.43
N PRO A 57 -8.91 0.74 9.35
CA PRO A 57 -9.95 -0.22 8.94
C PRO A 57 -9.77 -0.71 7.51
N TYR A 58 -9.29 0.16 6.62
CA TYR A 58 -9.02 -0.20 5.23
C TYR A 58 -7.78 -1.09 5.10
N MET A 59 -6.73 -0.78 5.85
CA MET A 59 -5.53 -1.63 5.95
C MET A 59 -5.84 -3.02 6.50
N GLU A 60 -6.79 -3.12 7.43
CA GLU A 60 -7.27 -4.41 7.92
C GLU A 60 -7.95 -5.21 6.81
N ALA A 61 -8.76 -4.57 5.96
CA ALA A 61 -9.42 -5.24 4.84
C ALA A 61 -8.42 -5.80 3.81
N LEU A 62 -7.38 -5.03 3.47
CA LEU A 62 -6.29 -5.51 2.60
C LEU A 62 -5.54 -6.67 3.25
N ALA A 63 -5.20 -6.55 4.53
CA ALA A 63 -4.55 -7.64 5.28
C ALA A 63 -5.38 -8.93 5.26
N GLN A 64 -6.70 -8.86 5.35
CA GLN A 64 -7.57 -10.04 5.22
C GLN A 64 -7.45 -10.71 3.85
N VAL A 65 -7.35 -9.95 2.76
CA VAL A 65 -7.13 -10.53 1.43
C VAL A 65 -5.77 -11.21 1.35
N ALA A 66 -4.71 -10.50 1.75
CA ALA A 66 -3.33 -11.00 1.69
C ALA A 66 -3.12 -12.27 2.53
N THR A 67 -3.77 -12.36 3.68
CA THR A 67 -3.67 -13.53 4.58
C THR A 67 -4.68 -14.64 4.29
N SER A 68 -5.55 -14.49 3.27
CA SER A 68 -6.63 -15.46 2.99
C SER A 68 -6.15 -16.88 2.64
N LYS A 69 -4.84 -17.06 2.36
CA LYS A 69 -4.20 -18.34 2.10
C LYS A 69 -3.32 -18.84 3.25
N GLY A 70 -3.14 -18.06 4.31
CA GLY A 70 -2.19 -18.34 5.38
C GLY A 70 -0.75 -18.35 4.86
N GLY A 71 0.09 -19.26 5.38
CA GLY A 71 1.42 -19.51 4.84
C GLY A 71 2.36 -18.31 4.95
N ARG A 72 3.19 -18.09 3.93
CA ARG A 72 4.17 -16.99 3.89
C ARG A 72 3.54 -15.78 3.23
N VAL A 73 3.41 -14.69 3.98
CA VAL A 73 2.83 -13.43 3.51
C VAL A 73 3.92 -12.39 3.32
N LEU A 74 3.95 -11.76 2.15
CA LEU A 74 4.83 -10.64 1.82
C LEU A 74 4.05 -9.32 1.94
N GLU A 75 4.56 -8.41 2.73
CA GLU A 75 4.12 -7.01 2.80
C GLU A 75 5.24 -6.11 2.25
N VAL A 76 4.86 -5.13 1.43
CA VAL A 76 5.79 -4.11 0.90
C VAL A 76 5.32 -2.74 1.32
N GLY A 77 6.16 -2.06 2.12
CA GLY A 77 5.80 -0.86 2.87
C GLY A 77 5.28 -1.22 4.27
N PHE A 78 6.04 -0.88 5.31
CA PHE A 78 5.62 -1.11 6.70
C PHE A 78 4.80 0.07 7.25
N GLY A 79 5.20 1.31 6.91
CA GLY A 79 4.53 2.53 7.35
C GLY A 79 4.38 2.64 8.87
N LEU A 80 3.13 2.70 9.34
CA LEU A 80 2.77 2.70 10.76
C LEU A 80 2.55 1.29 11.34
N GLY A 81 2.63 0.24 10.51
CA GLY A 81 2.38 -1.15 10.91
C GLY A 81 0.90 -1.50 11.05
N LEU A 82 -0.01 -0.77 10.38
CA LEU A 82 -1.46 -0.95 10.48
C LEU A 82 -1.90 -2.29 9.88
N SER A 83 -1.57 -2.52 8.60
CA SER A 83 -1.75 -3.80 7.90
C SER A 83 -0.91 -4.89 8.53
N ALA A 84 0.36 -4.60 8.86
CA ALA A 84 1.28 -5.53 9.49
C ALA A 84 0.73 -6.16 10.79
N SER A 85 0.14 -5.32 11.64
CA SER A 85 -0.49 -5.75 12.89
C SER A 85 -1.71 -6.63 12.64
N GLN A 86 -2.49 -6.34 11.60
CA GLN A 86 -3.61 -7.19 11.23
C GLN A 86 -3.16 -8.52 10.61
N ILE A 87 -2.12 -8.52 9.78
CA ILE A 87 -1.51 -9.74 9.24
C ILE A 87 -1.07 -10.66 10.39
N GLN A 88 -0.45 -10.10 11.43
CA GLN A 88 0.00 -10.86 12.61
C GLN A 88 -1.12 -11.42 13.47
N ARG A 89 -2.33 -10.86 13.42
CA ARG A 89 -3.51 -11.42 14.12
C ARG A 89 -4.09 -12.64 13.39
N ASN A 90 -3.75 -12.84 12.12
CA ASN A 90 -4.25 -13.92 11.30
C ASN A 90 -3.33 -15.16 11.36
N LYS A 91 -3.84 -16.30 10.92
CA LYS A 91 -3.10 -17.56 10.93
C LYS A 91 -2.17 -17.66 9.72
N ILE A 92 -0.91 -17.27 9.90
CA ILE A 92 0.16 -17.32 8.90
C ILE A 92 1.38 -18.08 9.46
N ASP A 93 2.31 -18.48 8.60
CA ASP A 93 3.54 -19.16 8.99
C ASP A 93 4.73 -18.17 9.13
N GLU A 94 4.83 -17.21 8.21
CA GLU A 94 5.88 -16.19 8.19
C GLU A 94 5.34 -14.89 7.58
N HIS A 95 5.71 -13.77 8.18
CA HIS A 95 5.46 -12.44 7.65
C HIS A 95 6.77 -11.81 7.18
N ILE A 96 6.90 -11.59 5.87
CA ILE A 96 8.07 -10.97 5.26
C ILE A 96 7.71 -9.53 4.95
N ILE A 97 8.52 -8.58 5.41
CA ILE A 97 8.27 -7.15 5.21
C ILE A 97 9.46 -6.56 4.45
N ILE A 98 9.19 -5.98 3.28
CA ILE A 98 10.15 -5.16 2.54
C ILE A 98 9.89 -3.69 2.88
N GLU A 99 10.90 -3.00 3.40
CA GLU A 99 10.81 -1.58 3.75
C GLU A 99 12.13 -0.88 3.38
N ALA A 100 12.01 0.29 2.76
CA ALA A 100 13.15 1.03 2.23
C ALA A 100 13.71 2.05 3.22
N ASN A 101 12.87 2.72 4.02
CA ASN A 101 13.31 3.79 4.89
C ASN A 101 13.94 3.24 6.18
N ALA A 102 15.18 3.65 6.49
CA ALA A 102 15.92 3.12 7.63
C ALA A 102 15.25 3.37 8.99
N GLY A 103 14.60 4.53 9.17
CA GLY A 103 13.86 4.86 10.40
C GLY A 103 12.62 3.99 10.58
N VAL A 104 11.89 3.75 9.48
CA VAL A 104 10.73 2.85 9.46
C VAL A 104 11.16 1.40 9.75
N VAL A 105 12.27 0.93 9.16
CA VAL A 105 12.84 -0.40 9.45
C VAL A 105 13.21 -0.54 10.93
N GLU A 106 13.83 0.48 11.54
CA GLU A 106 14.20 0.42 12.96
C GLU A 106 12.96 0.26 13.84
N ARG A 107 11.91 1.08 13.60
CA ARG A 107 10.64 0.98 14.32
C ARG A 107 9.98 -0.39 14.10
N GLY A 108 9.94 -0.85 12.85
CA GLY A 108 9.35 -2.15 12.48
C GLY A 108 10.06 -3.35 13.11
N LYS A 109 11.39 -3.33 13.20
CA LYS A 109 12.15 -4.40 13.88
C LYS A 109 11.85 -4.46 15.37
N LYS A 110 11.72 -3.32 16.05
CA LYS A 110 11.28 -3.28 17.47
C LYS A 110 9.87 -3.83 17.62
N TRP A 111 8.96 -3.46 16.72
CA TRP A 111 7.59 -4.01 16.68
C TRP A 111 7.59 -5.53 16.47
N ALA A 112 8.47 -6.07 15.62
CA ALA A 112 8.56 -7.49 15.31
C ALA A 112 8.90 -8.37 16.53
N GLU A 113 9.65 -7.85 17.50
CA GLU A 113 10.09 -8.61 18.69
C GLU A 113 8.93 -9.13 19.54
N SER A 114 7.75 -8.49 19.46
CA SER A 114 6.56 -8.85 20.23
C SER A 114 5.48 -9.57 19.43
N GLN A 115 5.73 -9.94 18.17
CA GLN A 115 4.70 -10.51 17.30
C GLN A 115 4.56 -12.03 17.45
N PRO A 116 3.34 -12.58 17.29
CA PRO A 116 3.07 -14.00 17.51
C PRO A 116 3.64 -14.92 16.42
N ASN A 117 3.71 -14.44 15.17
CA ASN A 117 4.28 -15.21 14.06
C ASN A 117 5.66 -14.67 13.70
N LYS A 118 6.48 -15.50 13.03
CA LYS A 118 7.82 -15.09 12.58
C LYS A 118 7.72 -13.87 11.66
N VAL A 119 8.48 -12.83 11.97
CA VAL A 119 8.64 -11.64 11.11
C VAL A 119 10.06 -11.60 10.54
N THR A 120 10.18 -11.40 9.22
CA THR A 120 11.45 -11.27 8.50
C THR A 120 11.49 -9.91 7.79
N PHE A 121 12.32 -8.99 8.28
CA PHE A 121 12.54 -7.69 7.63
C PHE A 121 13.63 -7.75 6.57
N MET A 122 13.31 -7.27 5.37
CA MET A 122 14.25 -7.07 4.26
C MET A 122 14.38 -5.57 3.99
N HIS A 123 15.49 -4.97 4.43
CA HIS A 123 15.73 -3.54 4.28
C HIS A 123 16.23 -3.24 2.86
N GLY A 124 15.49 -2.38 2.14
CA GLY A 124 15.87 -1.87 0.84
C GLY A 124 14.67 -1.51 -0.02
N LEU A 125 14.95 -0.93 -1.18
CA LEU A 125 13.94 -0.68 -2.21
C LEU A 125 13.40 -2.01 -2.73
N TRP A 126 12.08 -2.12 -2.89
CA TRP A 126 11.46 -3.35 -3.38
C TRP A 126 11.97 -3.73 -4.76
N GLN A 127 12.33 -2.74 -5.58
CA GLN A 127 12.89 -2.90 -6.93
C GLN A 127 14.13 -3.79 -6.92
N ASP A 128 14.95 -3.69 -5.87
CA ASP A 128 16.18 -4.45 -5.70
C ASP A 128 15.96 -5.73 -4.89
N VAL A 129 15.09 -5.65 -3.88
CA VAL A 129 14.91 -6.71 -2.88
C VAL A 129 14.03 -7.86 -3.40
N VAL A 130 12.97 -7.56 -4.16
CA VAL A 130 11.98 -8.58 -4.59
C VAL A 130 12.60 -9.71 -5.41
N ALA A 131 13.64 -9.41 -6.18
CA ALA A 131 14.34 -10.39 -7.02
C ALA A 131 15.04 -11.49 -6.19
N SER A 132 15.43 -11.18 -4.95
CA SER A 132 16.09 -12.13 -4.05
C SER A 132 15.14 -13.15 -3.42
N LEU A 133 13.82 -12.93 -3.50
CA LEU A 133 12.83 -13.89 -3.02
C LEU A 133 12.84 -15.15 -3.91
N PRO A 134 12.72 -16.35 -3.33
CA PRO A 134 12.55 -17.56 -4.12
C PRO A 134 11.23 -17.55 -4.89
N ASP A 135 11.24 -18.08 -6.11
CA ASP A 135 10.02 -18.31 -6.89
C ASP A 135 9.11 -19.32 -6.18
N ASN A 136 7.79 -19.24 -6.43
CA ASN A 136 6.79 -20.16 -5.88
C ASN A 136 6.91 -20.36 -4.35
N SER A 137 7.12 -19.26 -3.62
CA SER A 137 7.45 -19.31 -2.19
C SER A 137 6.56 -18.46 -1.30
N ILE A 138 5.70 -17.61 -1.88
CA ILE A 138 4.81 -16.68 -1.19
C ILE A 138 3.35 -17.10 -1.41
N ASP A 139 2.57 -17.18 -0.34
CA ASP A 139 1.14 -17.55 -0.37
C ASP A 139 0.23 -16.31 -0.51
N GLY A 140 0.68 -15.18 0.01
CA GLY A 140 -0.07 -13.93 0.03
C GLY A 140 0.81 -12.68 -0.12
N VAL A 141 0.35 -11.67 -0.84
CA VAL A 141 1.06 -10.39 -1.02
C VAL A 141 0.14 -9.22 -0.70
N LEU A 142 0.65 -8.25 0.07
CA LEU A 142 0.10 -6.91 0.24
C LEU A 142 1.14 -5.89 -0.24
N TYR A 143 0.75 -5.02 -1.15
CA TYR A 143 1.60 -3.93 -1.65
C TYR A 143 0.98 -2.57 -1.30
N ASP A 144 1.62 -1.83 -0.40
CA ASP A 144 1.27 -0.45 -0.03
C ASP A 144 2.49 0.49 0.19
N PRO A 145 3.37 0.70 -0.80
CA PRO A 145 4.40 1.74 -0.72
C PRO A 145 3.95 3.08 -1.30
N TYR A 146 4.63 4.13 -0.85
CA TYR A 146 4.59 5.45 -1.47
C TYR A 146 5.40 5.46 -2.79
N PRO A 147 4.89 6.01 -3.90
CA PRO A 147 5.64 6.27 -5.11
C PRO A 147 6.64 7.37 -4.89
N LEU A 148 7.70 7.28 -5.68
CA LEU A 148 8.88 8.08 -5.49
C LEU A 148 9.01 9.18 -6.53
N ASN A 149 8.09 9.27 -7.50
CA ASN A 149 7.98 10.34 -8.49
C ASN A 149 6.54 10.44 -9.03
N SER A 150 6.21 11.59 -9.63
CA SER A 150 4.89 11.88 -10.21
C SER A 150 4.58 11.06 -11.47
N ALA A 151 5.59 10.69 -12.26
CA ALA A 151 5.40 9.91 -13.49
C ALA A 151 4.83 8.51 -13.21
N GLU A 152 5.14 7.94 -12.05
CA GLU A 152 4.72 6.60 -11.64
C GLU A 152 3.52 6.60 -10.69
N GLN A 153 2.99 7.78 -10.31
CA GLN A 153 1.91 7.95 -9.33
C GLN A 153 0.76 6.96 -9.52
N HIS A 154 0.33 6.72 -10.76
CA HIS A 154 -0.85 5.90 -11.03
C HIS A 154 -0.54 4.42 -11.31
N THR A 155 0.73 4.08 -11.51
CA THR A 155 1.10 2.79 -12.14
C THR A 155 2.25 2.04 -11.46
N HIS A 156 2.92 2.63 -10.46
CA HIS A 156 4.07 2.01 -9.79
C HIS A 156 3.79 0.61 -9.26
N GLN A 157 2.57 0.36 -8.78
CA GLN A 157 2.14 -0.96 -8.31
C GLN A 157 2.26 -2.04 -9.38
N PHE A 158 2.09 -1.72 -10.66
CA PHE A 158 2.08 -2.73 -11.74
C PHE A 158 3.48 -3.24 -12.08
N ASP A 159 4.52 -2.42 -11.95
CA ASP A 159 5.91 -2.89 -12.09
C ASP A 159 6.25 -3.89 -10.97
N PHE A 160 5.81 -3.63 -9.75
CA PHE A 160 5.93 -4.60 -8.65
C PHE A 160 5.10 -5.87 -8.91
N ILE A 161 3.83 -5.73 -9.30
CA ILE A 161 2.92 -6.86 -9.55
C ILE A 161 3.50 -7.80 -10.62
N GLU A 162 4.10 -7.27 -11.68
CA GLU A 162 4.80 -8.07 -12.70
C GLU A 162 5.97 -8.87 -12.09
N LYS A 163 6.82 -8.22 -11.27
CA LYS A 163 8.02 -8.81 -10.68
C LYS A 163 7.75 -9.80 -9.55
N VAL A 164 6.69 -9.60 -8.77
CA VAL A 164 6.32 -10.48 -7.65
C VAL A 164 5.54 -11.71 -8.11
N ARG A 165 4.88 -11.66 -9.28
CA ARG A 165 4.10 -12.78 -9.81
C ARG A 165 4.82 -14.14 -9.78
N PRO A 166 6.08 -14.31 -10.25
CA PRO A 166 6.78 -15.59 -10.15
C PRO A 166 7.09 -16.03 -8.72
N LYS A 167 7.04 -15.12 -7.74
CA LYS A 167 7.28 -15.39 -6.31
C LYS A 167 6.06 -16.00 -5.63
N LEU A 168 4.87 -15.73 -6.14
CA LEU A 168 3.63 -16.31 -5.64
C LEU A 168 3.53 -17.80 -5.99
N LYS A 169 2.96 -18.58 -5.07
CA LYS A 169 2.62 -19.98 -5.30
C LYS A 169 1.38 -20.12 -6.17
N SER A 170 1.20 -21.30 -6.76
CA SER A 170 -0.12 -21.71 -7.29
C SER A 170 -1.17 -21.62 -6.18
N GLY A 171 -2.32 -21.02 -6.51
CA GLY A 171 -3.37 -20.67 -5.54
C GLY A 171 -3.06 -19.47 -4.63
N GLY A 172 -1.91 -18.81 -4.81
CA GLY A 172 -1.50 -17.61 -4.07
C GLY A 172 -2.35 -16.38 -4.43
N VAL A 173 -2.34 -15.39 -3.55
CA VAL A 173 -3.16 -14.17 -3.67
C VAL A 173 -2.33 -12.90 -3.55
N LEU A 174 -2.71 -11.86 -4.29
CA LEU A 174 -2.15 -10.51 -4.17
C LEU A 174 -3.26 -9.49 -3.98
N THR A 175 -3.02 -8.53 -3.09
CA THR A 175 -3.77 -7.28 -2.98
C THR A 175 -2.79 -6.11 -2.96
N TYR A 176 -3.29 -4.92 -3.26
CA TYR A 176 -2.51 -3.69 -3.27
C TYR A 176 -3.41 -2.47 -3.05
N CYS A 177 -2.80 -1.35 -2.69
CA CYS A 177 -3.46 -0.06 -2.72
C CYS A 177 -2.54 1.04 -3.23
N ASN A 178 -3.17 2.16 -3.56
CA ASN A 178 -2.53 3.40 -4.00
C ASN A 178 -3.56 4.53 -3.79
N LEU A 179 -3.84 4.87 -2.53
CA LEU A 179 -4.97 5.74 -2.16
C LEU A 179 -4.90 7.12 -2.81
N THR A 180 -3.74 7.75 -2.82
CA THR A 180 -3.46 9.01 -3.52
C THR A 180 -3.82 8.96 -5.02
N SER A 181 -3.53 7.87 -5.74
CA SER A 181 -3.93 7.68 -7.14
C SER A 181 -5.43 7.43 -7.26
N ILE A 182 -5.96 6.53 -6.42
CA ILE A 182 -7.38 6.18 -6.43
C ILE A 182 -8.24 7.39 -6.07
N GLY A 183 -7.79 8.29 -5.19
CA GLY A 183 -8.45 9.55 -4.87
C GLY A 183 -8.62 10.41 -6.13
N VAL A 184 -7.53 10.69 -6.87
CA VAL A 184 -7.59 11.40 -8.16
C VAL A 184 -8.55 10.69 -9.13
N LEU A 185 -8.34 9.39 -9.33
CA LEU A 185 -9.04 8.63 -10.36
C LEU A 185 -10.53 8.51 -10.04
N LYS A 186 -10.90 8.37 -8.77
CA LYS A 186 -12.30 8.29 -8.34
C LYS A 186 -13.04 9.61 -8.53
N GLY A 187 -12.36 10.75 -8.47
CA GLY A 187 -12.92 12.03 -8.87
C GLY A 187 -13.24 12.13 -10.38
N ARG A 188 -12.57 11.33 -11.21
CA ARG A 188 -12.77 11.29 -12.67
C ARG A 188 -13.77 10.24 -13.14
N HIS A 189 -14.17 9.30 -12.28
CA HIS A 189 -15.07 8.21 -12.62
C HIS A 189 -16.20 8.12 -11.61
N GLU A 190 -17.45 8.20 -12.08
CA GLU A 190 -18.62 8.09 -11.21
C GLU A 190 -18.72 6.69 -10.59
N LYS A 191 -18.54 5.64 -11.41
CA LYS A 191 -18.66 4.23 -11.03
C LYS A 191 -17.30 3.59 -10.78
N TRP A 192 -17.26 2.70 -9.79
CA TRP A 192 -16.06 1.93 -9.46
C TRP A 192 -15.69 0.92 -10.55
N GLU A 193 -16.69 0.37 -11.24
CA GLU A 193 -16.51 -0.56 -12.34
C GLU A 193 -15.76 0.08 -13.51
N ASP A 194 -16.08 1.34 -13.83
CA ASP A 194 -15.43 2.10 -14.90
C ASP A 194 -13.98 2.40 -14.50
N LEU A 195 -13.75 2.91 -13.27
CA LEU A 195 -12.41 3.10 -12.73
C LEU A 195 -11.57 1.82 -12.80
N TRP A 196 -12.10 0.71 -12.28
CA TRP A 196 -11.41 -0.58 -12.28
C TRP A 196 -11.05 -1.03 -13.70
N THR A 197 -12.04 -1.01 -14.60
CA THR A 197 -11.90 -1.53 -15.96
C THR A 197 -10.98 -0.67 -16.82
N GLU A 198 -10.99 0.64 -16.66
CA GLU A 198 -10.23 1.56 -17.49
C GLU A 198 -8.81 1.79 -16.96
N THR A 199 -8.62 1.79 -15.64
CA THR A 199 -7.36 2.23 -15.02
C THR A 199 -6.54 1.10 -14.41
N GLN A 200 -7.15 -0.04 -14.04
CA GLN A 200 -6.46 -1.15 -13.37
C GLN A 200 -6.32 -2.37 -14.28
N VAL A 201 -7.43 -2.86 -14.84
CA VAL A 201 -7.49 -4.11 -15.61
C VAL A 201 -6.49 -4.19 -16.77
N PRO A 202 -6.26 -3.15 -17.59
CA PRO A 202 -5.31 -3.25 -18.71
C PRO A 202 -3.88 -3.57 -18.24
N TYR A 203 -3.46 -2.99 -17.12
CA TYR A 203 -2.14 -3.24 -16.53
C TYR A 203 -2.09 -4.60 -15.83
N ILE A 204 -3.13 -4.98 -15.08
CA ILE A 204 -3.23 -6.30 -14.44
C ILE A 204 -3.09 -7.43 -15.48
N LYS A 205 -3.77 -7.31 -16.61
CA LYS A 205 -3.66 -8.28 -17.72
C LYS A 205 -2.25 -8.32 -18.30
N LYS A 206 -1.60 -7.16 -18.46
CA LYS A 206 -0.21 -7.08 -18.93
C LYS A 206 0.76 -7.78 -17.98
N CYS A 207 0.50 -7.74 -16.67
CA CYS A 207 1.25 -8.50 -15.67
C CYS A 207 0.97 -10.03 -15.71
N GLY A 208 0.06 -10.51 -16.56
CA GLY A 208 -0.21 -11.94 -16.73
C GLY A 208 -1.19 -12.53 -15.71
N TYR A 209 -2.06 -11.72 -15.13
CA TYR A 209 -3.17 -12.18 -14.27
C TYR A 209 -4.45 -12.34 -15.09
N GLU A 210 -5.06 -13.52 -14.98
CA GLU A 210 -6.34 -13.85 -15.62
C GLU A 210 -7.50 -13.88 -14.62
N ASN A 211 -7.21 -14.21 -13.36
CA ASN A 211 -8.18 -14.22 -12.26
C ASN A 211 -7.99 -12.99 -11.39
N TYR A 212 -8.86 -12.01 -11.57
CA TYR A 212 -8.83 -10.77 -10.81
C TYR A 212 -10.24 -10.27 -10.52
N SER A 213 -10.41 -9.64 -9.37
CA SER A 213 -11.65 -9.00 -8.94
C SER A 213 -11.34 -7.80 -8.05
N PHE A 214 -12.37 -7.03 -7.74
CA PHE A 214 -12.28 -5.99 -6.72
C PHE A 214 -13.55 -6.00 -5.87
N THR A 215 -13.42 -5.53 -4.65
CA THR A 215 -14.54 -5.03 -3.84
C THR A 215 -14.27 -3.58 -3.47
N THR A 216 -15.27 -2.90 -2.93
CA THR A 216 -15.07 -1.60 -2.28
C THR A 216 -15.12 -1.77 -0.77
N PHE A 217 -14.40 -0.91 -0.07
CA PHE A 217 -14.45 -0.81 1.39
C PHE A 217 -14.90 0.60 1.76
N ASP A 218 -15.92 0.70 2.61
CA ASP A 218 -16.44 2.00 3.06
C ASP A 218 -15.43 2.66 3.99
N ILE A 219 -15.05 3.89 3.67
CA ILE A 219 -14.11 4.69 4.46
C ILE A 219 -14.60 6.11 4.63
N THR A 220 -14.16 6.75 5.70
CA THR A 220 -14.40 8.17 5.94
C THR A 220 -13.07 8.79 6.35
N ALA A 221 -12.37 9.38 5.39
CA ALA A 221 -11.16 10.13 5.68
C ALA A 221 -11.52 11.42 6.45
N PRO A 222 -10.69 11.86 7.42
CA PRO A 222 -10.85 13.16 8.06
C PRO A 222 -10.86 14.29 7.03
N ALA A 223 -11.57 15.39 7.32
CA ALA A 223 -11.63 16.53 6.42
C ALA A 223 -10.25 17.19 6.19
N SER A 224 -9.32 17.01 7.13
CA SER A 224 -7.93 17.45 7.03
C SER A 224 -7.03 16.54 6.19
N CYS A 225 -7.51 15.35 5.78
CA CYS A 225 -6.72 14.42 4.97
C CYS A 225 -6.39 15.05 3.61
N GLU A 226 -5.11 15.03 3.23
CA GLU A 226 -4.66 15.77 2.06
C GLU A 226 -4.89 15.03 0.73
N TYR A 227 -5.03 13.70 0.77
CA TYR A 227 -5.05 12.85 -0.43
C TYR A 227 -6.33 12.03 -0.60
N TYR A 228 -7.22 11.99 0.40
CA TYR A 228 -8.44 11.18 0.33
C TYR A 228 -9.69 11.81 0.96
N ALA A 229 -9.62 13.05 1.43
CA ALA A 229 -10.79 13.74 1.99
C ALA A 229 -11.95 13.80 0.98
N GLY A 230 -13.17 13.58 1.48
CA GLY A 230 -14.40 13.64 0.69
C GLY A 230 -14.77 12.35 -0.06
N HIS A 231 -13.88 11.36 -0.11
CA HIS A 231 -14.20 10.03 -0.65
C HIS A 231 -14.81 9.14 0.43
N THR A 232 -15.79 8.31 0.05
CA THR A 232 -16.54 7.45 0.99
C THR A 232 -16.21 5.96 0.86
N ALA A 233 -15.35 5.60 -0.08
CA ALA A 233 -14.95 4.22 -0.32
C ALA A 233 -13.55 4.14 -0.94
N ALA A 234 -12.89 3.01 -0.74
CA ALA A 234 -11.62 2.64 -1.38
C ALA A 234 -11.73 1.30 -2.10
N LEU A 235 -10.89 1.14 -3.12
CA LEU A 235 -10.76 -0.09 -3.88
C LEU A 235 -10.02 -1.15 -3.05
N VAL A 236 -10.50 -2.39 -3.05
CA VAL A 236 -9.81 -3.57 -2.50
C VAL A 236 -9.62 -4.58 -3.64
N PRO A 237 -8.48 -4.52 -4.35
CA PRO A 237 -8.15 -5.46 -5.43
C PRO A 237 -7.83 -6.85 -4.89
N ARG A 238 -8.19 -7.88 -5.66
CA ARG A 238 -7.77 -9.26 -5.43
C ARG A 238 -7.31 -9.87 -6.74
N LEU A 239 -6.05 -10.30 -6.79
CA LEU A 239 -5.48 -11.03 -7.92
C LEU A 239 -5.08 -12.43 -7.46
N ASP A 240 -5.55 -13.47 -8.13
CA ASP A 240 -5.29 -14.87 -7.77
C ASP A 240 -4.38 -15.54 -8.79
N ILE A 241 -3.41 -16.33 -8.32
CA ILE A 241 -2.65 -17.26 -9.15
C ILE A 241 -3.46 -18.56 -9.28
N PRO A 242 -3.59 -19.12 -10.50
CA PRO A 242 -4.25 -20.40 -10.73
C PRO A 242 -3.71 -21.57 -9.88
#